data_AF-A0A559MLH0-F1
#
_entry.id   AF-A0A559MLH0-F1
#
_cell.length_a   1.000
_cell.length_b   1.000
_cell.length_c   1.000
_cell.angle_alpha   90.00
_cell.angle_beta   90.00
_cell.angle_gamma   90.00
#
_symmetry.space_group_name_H-M   'P 1'
#
loop_
_entity.id
_entity.type
_entity.pdbx_description
1 polymer ?
#
loop_
_entity_poly.entity_id
_entity_poly.type
_entity_poly.pdbx_seq_one_letter_code
_entity_poly.pdbx_strand_id
1 'polypeptide(L)'
;MLISSRQRDALVSMRDMFDRRDRYDKDNIPYLERRIQNNETKLVAIRAKPSELIKPGEVEKVTDAIIKDKESIVAQHARGVFVKECIRDELIFFQSSQYHVSRLSQDWSQERVKYSELQADNWKQLQEELESMPLGDE
;
A
#
# COMPACT_ATOMS: atom_id res chain seq x y z
N MET A 1 -13.76 21.10 -4.74
CA MET A 1 -13.91 19.85 -5.53
C MET A 1 -12.59 19.08 -5.71
N LEU A 2 -11.47 19.75 -6.00
CA LEU A 2 -10.14 19.13 -6.21
C LEU A 2 -9.59 18.31 -5.02
N ILE A 3 -9.83 18.74 -3.77
CA ILE A 3 -9.28 18.06 -2.58
C ILE A 3 -9.99 16.71 -2.33
N SER A 4 -11.29 16.60 -2.63
CA SER A 4 -12.02 15.33 -2.56
C SER A 4 -11.53 14.33 -3.60
N SER A 5 -11.15 14.81 -4.80
CA SER A 5 -10.48 13.97 -5.80
C SER A 5 -9.16 13.43 -5.27
N ARG A 6 -8.30 14.30 -4.71
CA ARG A 6 -6.97 13.90 -4.21
C ARG A 6 -7.01 12.84 -3.11
N GLN A 7 -7.99 12.93 -2.19
CA GLN A 7 -8.19 11.91 -1.15
C GLN A 7 -8.68 10.58 -1.72
N ARG A 8 -9.62 10.63 -2.67
CA ARG A 8 -10.07 9.45 -3.40
C ARG A 8 -8.90 8.80 -4.13
N ASP A 9 -8.09 9.58 -4.82
CA ASP A 9 -6.95 9.08 -5.61
C ASP A 9 -5.91 8.41 -4.71
N ALA A 10 -5.64 8.96 -3.52
CA ALA A 10 -4.77 8.34 -2.52
C ALA A 10 -5.32 6.99 -2.00
N LEU A 11 -6.62 6.90 -1.73
CA LEU A 11 -7.27 5.65 -1.31
C LEU A 11 -7.25 4.59 -2.41
N VAL A 12 -7.49 5.00 -3.66
CA VAL A 12 -7.42 4.12 -4.83
C VAL A 12 -5.99 3.60 -5.02
N SER A 13 -4.98 4.46 -4.89
CA SER A 13 -3.57 4.07 -4.97
C SER A 13 -3.21 3.00 -3.92
N MET A 14 -3.66 3.17 -2.67
CA MET A 14 -3.44 2.20 -1.60
C MET A 14 -4.09 0.84 -1.91
N ARG A 15 -5.33 0.84 -2.38
CA ARG A 15 -6.02 -0.37 -2.81
C ARG A 15 -5.23 -1.08 -3.91
N ASP A 16 -4.89 -0.35 -4.97
CA ASP A 16 -4.20 -0.92 -6.13
C ASP A 16 -2.80 -1.45 -5.75
N MET A 17 -2.12 -0.83 -4.77
CA MET A 17 -0.86 -1.32 -4.22
C MET A 17 -1.02 -2.66 -3.50
N PHE A 18 -2.04 -2.81 -2.64
CA PHE A 18 -2.32 -4.08 -1.97
C PHE A 18 -2.75 -5.17 -2.96
N ASP A 19 -3.59 -4.84 -3.95
CA ASP A 19 -4.00 -5.78 -4.99
C ASP A 19 -2.79 -6.29 -5.80
N ARG A 20 -1.84 -5.40 -6.11
CA ARG A 20 -0.58 -5.76 -6.78
C ARG A 20 0.27 -6.68 -5.91
N ARG A 21 0.41 -6.37 -4.62
CA ARG A 21 1.15 -7.22 -3.68
C ARG A 21 0.57 -8.63 -3.64
N ASP A 22 -0.74 -8.75 -3.41
CA ASP A 22 -1.40 -10.06 -3.31
C ASP A 22 -1.29 -10.88 -4.60
N ARG A 23 -1.27 -10.20 -5.75
CA ARG A 23 -1.11 -10.86 -7.06
C ARG A 23 0.31 -11.35 -7.32
N TYR A 24 1.34 -10.57 -6.96
CA TYR A 24 2.72 -10.78 -7.41
C TYR A 24 3.67 -11.30 -6.32
N ASP A 25 3.35 -11.13 -5.05
CA ASP A 25 4.17 -11.53 -3.90
C ASP A 25 3.73 -12.90 -3.35
N LYS A 26 3.63 -13.88 -4.25
CA LYS A 26 3.27 -15.26 -3.88
C LYS A 26 4.47 -15.98 -3.28
N ASP A 27 4.25 -16.62 -2.13
CA ASP A 27 5.27 -17.44 -1.48
C ASP A 27 5.41 -18.80 -2.17
N ASN A 28 6.61 -19.07 -2.67
CA ASN A 28 6.97 -20.36 -3.28
C ASN A 28 8.10 -21.07 -2.50
N ILE A 29 8.52 -20.51 -1.36
CA ILE A 29 9.61 -21.06 -0.53
C ILE A 29 9.29 -22.48 -0.07
N PRO A 30 8.07 -22.81 0.43
CA PRO A 30 7.76 -24.18 0.87
C PRO A 30 7.90 -25.23 -0.24
N TYR A 31 7.63 -24.84 -1.49
CA TYR A 31 7.81 -25.72 -2.64
C TYR A 31 9.30 -25.93 -2.97
N LEU A 32 10.10 -24.87 -2.92
CA LEU A 32 11.55 -24.94 -3.13
C LEU A 32 12.23 -25.78 -2.03
N GLU A 33 11.82 -25.63 -0.77
CA GLU A 33 12.32 -26.44 0.35
C GLU A 33 12.05 -27.94 0.12
N ARG A 34 10.82 -28.30 -0.29
CA ARG A 34 10.50 -29.68 -0.64
C ARG A 34 11.34 -30.21 -1.80
N ARG A 35 11.59 -29.39 -2.83
CA ARG A 35 12.45 -29.76 -3.95
C ARG A 35 13.89 -29.98 -3.53
N ILE A 36 14.44 -29.10 -2.70
CA ILE A 36 15.78 -29.24 -2.12
C ILE A 36 15.88 -30.55 -1.35
N GLN A 37 14.94 -30.83 -0.44
CA GLN A 37 14.93 -32.07 0.35
C GLN A 37 14.93 -33.32 -0.53
N ASN A 38 14.09 -33.33 -1.58
CA ASN A 38 14.04 -34.44 -2.54
C ASN A 38 15.35 -34.60 -3.31
N ASN A 39 15.98 -33.51 -3.72
CA ASN A 39 17.24 -33.55 -4.46
C ASN A 39 18.42 -33.92 -3.55
N GLU A 40 18.44 -33.49 -2.29
CA GLU A 40 19.43 -33.90 -1.30
C GLU A 40 19.34 -35.40 -1.02
N THR A 41 18.12 -35.94 -0.89
CA THR A 41 17.89 -37.39 -0.74
C THR A 41 18.38 -38.16 -1.97
N LYS A 42 18.11 -37.66 -3.19
CA LYS A 42 18.63 -38.25 -4.43
C LYS A 42 20.16 -38.22 -4.49
N LEU A 43 20.78 -37.12 -4.06
CA LEU A 43 22.24 -36.97 -4.05
C LEU A 43 22.89 -38.02 -3.14
N VAL A 44 22.33 -38.24 -1.95
CA VAL A 44 22.77 -39.31 -1.04
C VAL A 44 22.64 -40.68 -1.70
N ALA A 45 21.50 -40.96 -2.34
CA ALA A 45 21.26 -42.23 -3.03
C ALA A 45 22.21 -42.47 -4.21
N ILE A 46 22.58 -41.43 -4.97
CA ILE A 46 23.56 -41.54 -6.07
C ILE A 46 24.96 -41.84 -5.52
N ARG A 47 25.36 -41.15 -4.45
CA ARG A 47 26.68 -41.33 -3.82
C ARG A 47 26.84 -42.70 -3.13
N ALA A 48 25.73 -43.35 -2.77
CA ALA A 48 25.73 -44.70 -2.22
C ALA A 48 25.93 -45.81 -3.27
N LYS A 49 25.86 -45.49 -4.58
CA LYS A 49 26.07 -46.48 -5.65
C LYS A 49 27.58 -46.74 -5.86
N PRO A 50 27.97 -47.96 -6.29
CA PRO A 50 29.32 -48.24 -6.77
C PRO A 50 29.74 -47.25 -7.88
N SER A 51 30.99 -46.82 -7.89
CA SER A 51 31.53 -45.80 -8.81
C SER A 51 31.28 -46.13 -10.29
N GLU A 52 31.26 -47.41 -10.65
CA GLU A 52 31.00 -47.92 -12.01
C GLU A 52 29.54 -47.72 -12.48
N LEU A 53 28.60 -47.54 -11.55
CA LEU A 53 27.16 -47.36 -11.81
C LEU A 53 26.72 -45.89 -11.73
N ILE A 54 27.62 -44.97 -11.36
CA ILE A 54 27.34 -43.54 -11.30
C ILE A 54 27.50 -42.96 -12.71
N LYS A 55 26.44 -42.36 -13.25
CA LYS A 55 26.54 -41.70 -14.54
C LYS A 55 27.43 -40.47 -14.44
N PRO A 56 28.33 -40.23 -15.41
CA PRO A 56 29.14 -39.02 -15.45
C PRO A 56 28.26 -37.76 -15.38
N GLY A 57 28.61 -36.81 -14.51
CA GLY A 57 27.90 -35.53 -14.35
C GLY A 57 26.56 -35.59 -13.60
N GLU A 58 26.07 -36.77 -13.19
CA GLU A 58 24.79 -36.90 -12.47
C GLU A 58 24.84 -36.20 -11.09
N VAL A 59 25.95 -36.37 -10.37
CA VAL A 59 26.19 -35.74 -9.06
C VAL A 59 26.26 -34.22 -9.19
N GLU A 60 26.99 -33.71 -10.19
CA GLU A 60 27.17 -32.29 -10.45
C GLU A 60 25.83 -31.63 -10.79
N LYS A 61 25.07 -32.24 -11.70
CA LYS A 61 23.73 -31.75 -12.09
C LYS A 61 22.76 -31.63 -10.92
N VAL A 62 22.73 -32.63 -10.02
CA VAL A 62 21.85 -32.58 -8.84
C VAL A 62 22.34 -31.54 -7.84
N THR A 63 23.66 -31.41 -7.67
CA THR A 63 24.26 -30.41 -6.78
C THR A 63 23.96 -28.99 -7.26
N ASP A 64 24.11 -28.72 -8.56
CA ASP A 64 23.78 -27.42 -9.18
C ASP A 64 22.29 -27.07 -9.01
N ALA A 65 21.41 -28.06 -9.15
CA ALA A 65 19.97 -27.86 -8.94
C ALA A 65 19.67 -27.45 -7.49
N ILE A 66 20.33 -28.07 -6.50
CA ILE A 66 20.18 -27.71 -5.08
C ILE A 66 20.70 -26.30 -4.82
N ILE A 67 21.88 -25.95 -5.36
CA ILE A 67 22.48 -24.62 -5.19
C ILE A 67 21.54 -23.55 -5.75
N LYS A 68 21.05 -23.74 -6.98
CA LYS A 68 20.10 -22.79 -7.61
C LYS A 68 18.81 -22.62 -6.81
N ASP A 69 18.25 -23.71 -6.28
CA ASP A 69 17.03 -23.63 -5.46
C ASP A 69 17.31 -22.88 -4.14
N LYS A 70 18.47 -23.09 -3.50
CA LYS A 70 18.89 -22.35 -2.29
C LYS A 70 19.10 -20.87 -2.57
N GLU A 71 19.79 -20.52 -3.66
CA GLU A 71 19.97 -19.13 -4.10
C GLU A 71 18.62 -18.46 -4.38
N SER A 72 17.68 -19.17 -5.01
CA SER A 72 16.32 -18.67 -5.25
C SER A 72 15.57 -18.39 -3.95
N ILE A 73 15.75 -19.20 -2.90
CA ILE A 73 15.14 -18.93 -1.58
C ILE A 73 15.71 -17.65 -0.98
N VAL A 74 17.03 -17.46 -1.00
CA VAL A 74 17.69 -16.24 -0.49
C VAL A 74 17.18 -15.00 -1.24
N ALA A 75 17.11 -15.08 -2.57
CA ALA A 75 16.60 -13.98 -3.40
C ALA A 75 15.12 -13.66 -3.09
N GLN A 76 14.28 -14.67 -2.86
CA GLN A 76 12.88 -14.47 -2.47
C GLN A 76 12.74 -13.83 -1.09
N HIS A 77 13.56 -14.23 -0.10
CA HIS A 77 13.60 -13.58 1.21
C HIS A 77 14.01 -12.11 1.11
N ALA A 78 15.08 -11.81 0.37
CA ALA A 78 15.54 -10.45 0.15
C ALA A 78 14.45 -9.59 -0.51
N ARG A 79 13.78 -10.12 -1.54
CA ARG A 79 12.63 -9.49 -2.17
C ARG A 79 11.49 -9.24 -1.18
N GLY A 80 11.15 -10.23 -0.36
CA GLY A 80 10.08 -10.12 0.63
C GLY A 80 10.35 -9.03 1.68
N VAL A 81 11.61 -8.86 2.10
CA VAL A 81 12.01 -7.75 2.97
C VAL A 81 11.84 -6.42 2.25
N PHE A 82 12.36 -6.30 1.02
CA PHE A 82 12.25 -5.08 0.23
C PHE A 82 10.80 -4.66 -0.02
N VAL A 83 9.92 -5.60 -0.37
CA VAL A 83 8.49 -5.32 -0.57
C VAL A 83 7.84 -4.79 0.71
N LYS A 84 8.17 -5.35 1.88
CA LYS A 84 7.66 -4.86 3.17
C LYS A 84 8.12 -3.43 3.47
N GLU A 85 9.37 -3.12 3.19
CA GLU A 85 9.92 -1.76 3.34
C GLU A 85 9.17 -0.77 2.45
N CYS A 86 8.97 -1.10 1.16
CA CYS A 86 8.21 -0.23 0.25
C CYS A 86 6.75 -0.02 0.72
N ILE A 87 6.08 -1.07 1.19
CA ILE A 87 4.72 -0.96 1.73
C ILE A 87 4.69 -0.05 2.96
N ARG A 88 5.67 -0.18 3.86
CA ARG A 88 5.78 0.68 5.03
C ARG A 88 5.95 2.15 4.61
N ASP A 89 6.83 2.43 3.67
CA ASP A 89 7.10 3.79 3.22
C ASP A 89 5.84 4.40 2.55
N GLU A 90 5.11 3.61 1.76
CA GLU A 90 3.84 4.02 1.17
C GLU A 90 2.76 4.30 2.24
N LEU A 91 2.68 3.48 3.29
CA LEU A 91 1.77 3.70 4.42
C LEU A 91 2.09 4.99 5.18
N ILE A 92 3.38 5.29 5.39
CA ILE A 92 3.81 6.54 6.02
C ILE A 92 3.39 7.73 5.16
N PHE A 93 3.62 7.65 3.83
CA PHE A 93 3.16 8.68 2.90
C PHE A 93 1.63 8.85 2.94
N PHE A 94 0.88 7.76 2.92
CA PHE A 94 -0.58 7.79 2.99
C PHE A 94 -1.09 8.40 4.31
N GLN A 95 -0.44 8.12 5.44
CA GLN A 95 -0.83 8.71 6.73
C GLN A 95 -0.74 10.24 6.69
N SER A 96 0.31 10.79 6.04
CA SER A 96 0.44 12.24 5.88
C SER A 96 -0.72 12.83 5.07
N SER A 97 -1.27 12.07 4.12
CA SER A 97 -2.40 12.51 3.31
C SER A 97 -3.68 12.69 4.13
N GLN A 98 -3.87 11.94 5.22
CA GLN A 98 -5.09 11.99 6.04
C GLN A 98 -5.29 13.35 6.73
N TYR A 99 -4.21 14.05 7.08
CA TYR A 99 -4.29 15.37 7.71
C TYR A 99 -5.00 16.42 6.83
N HIS A 100 -5.00 16.23 5.50
CA HIS A 100 -5.70 17.14 4.59
C HIS A 100 -7.22 17.10 4.77
N VAL A 101 -7.79 15.97 5.20
CA VAL A 101 -9.23 15.87 5.49
C VAL A 101 -9.59 16.73 6.69
N SER A 102 -8.84 16.61 7.78
CA SER A 102 -9.03 17.43 8.98
C SER A 102 -8.89 18.92 8.66
N ARG A 103 -7.87 19.29 7.86
CA ARG A 103 -7.67 20.69 7.47
C ARG A 103 -8.82 21.21 6.61
N LEU A 104 -9.26 20.44 5.62
CA LEU A 104 -10.41 20.80 4.78
C LEU A 104 -11.67 21.03 5.62
N SER A 105 -11.94 20.14 6.57
CA SER A 105 -13.11 20.27 7.44
C SER A 105 -13.04 21.53 8.32
N GLN A 106 -11.85 21.87 8.83
CA GLN A 106 -11.62 23.10 9.59
C GLN A 106 -11.86 24.33 8.71
N ASP A 107 -11.19 24.41 7.57
CA ASP A 107 -11.30 25.56 6.65
C ASP A 107 -12.76 25.73 6.19
N TRP A 108 -13.45 24.65 5.84
CA TRP A 108 -14.86 24.68 5.47
C TRP A 108 -15.76 25.20 6.60
N SER A 109 -15.56 24.72 7.84
CA SER A 109 -16.35 25.20 8.98
C SER A 109 -16.13 26.69 9.26
N GLN A 110 -14.90 27.17 9.14
CA GLN A 110 -14.55 28.57 9.35
C GLN A 110 -15.19 29.46 8.28
N GLU A 111 -15.13 29.05 7.01
CA GLU A 111 -15.82 29.76 5.92
C GLU A 111 -17.32 29.83 6.18
N ARG A 112 -17.96 28.74 6.62
CA ARG A 112 -19.41 28.70 6.91
C ARG A 112 -19.82 29.68 8.00
N VAL A 113 -19.04 29.74 9.09
CA VAL A 113 -19.29 30.69 10.18
C VAL A 113 -19.16 32.12 9.65
N LYS A 114 -18.04 32.43 8.99
CA LYS A 114 -17.77 33.76 8.43
C LYS A 114 -18.88 34.26 7.50
N TYR A 115 -19.34 33.41 6.57
CA TYR A 115 -20.41 33.80 5.65
C TYR A 115 -21.77 33.96 6.35
N SER A 116 -22.04 33.17 7.39
CA SER A 116 -23.28 33.30 8.16
C SER A 116 -23.30 34.59 8.98
N GLU A 117 -22.16 34.98 9.57
CA GLU A 117 -22.01 36.26 10.27
C GLU A 117 -22.22 37.44 9.32
N LEU A 118 -21.54 37.44 8.17
CA LEU A 118 -21.74 38.48 7.14
C LEU A 118 -23.20 38.57 6.68
N GLN A 119 -23.88 37.43 6.50
CA GLN A 119 -25.28 37.41 6.12
C GLN A 119 -26.17 37.98 7.23
N ALA A 120 -25.92 37.63 8.50
CA ALA A 120 -26.66 38.17 9.63
C ALA A 120 -26.50 39.68 9.75
N ASP A 121 -25.29 40.20 9.53
CA ASP A 121 -25.02 41.63 9.57
C ASP A 121 -25.73 42.39 8.45
N ASN A 122 -25.79 41.83 7.23
CA ASN A 122 -26.59 42.40 6.14
C ASN A 122 -28.08 42.50 6.50
N TRP A 123 -28.64 41.47 7.15
CA TRP A 123 -30.04 41.49 7.59
C TRP A 123 -30.29 42.52 8.68
N LYS A 124 -29.37 42.67 9.64
CA LYS A 124 -29.45 43.71 10.67
C LYS A 124 -29.45 45.10 10.06
N GLN A 125 -28.54 45.37 9.13
CA GLN A 125 -28.47 46.66 8.42
C GLN A 125 -29.78 46.96 7.67
N LEU A 126 -30.33 45.96 6.96
CA LEU A 126 -31.61 46.14 6.27
C LEU A 126 -32.75 46.43 7.27
N GLN A 127 -32.78 45.74 8.40
CA GLN A 127 -33.78 45.97 9.44
C GLN A 127 -33.69 47.40 9.99
N GLU A 128 -32.49 47.89 10.31
CA GLU A 128 -32.28 49.26 10.79
C GLU A 128 -32.78 50.31 9.78
N GLU A 129 -32.46 50.13 8.49
CA GLU A 129 -32.95 51.01 7.41
C GLU A 129 -34.48 50.98 7.29
N LEU A 130 -35.11 49.80 7.39
CA LEU A 130 -36.57 49.66 7.33
C LEU A 130 -37.27 50.29 8.54
N GLU A 131 -36.71 50.15 9.74
CA GLU A 131 -37.24 50.77 10.98
C GLU A 131 -37.20 52.30 10.91
N SER A 132 -36.28 52.86 10.13
CA SER A 132 -36.18 54.31 9.92
C SER A 132 -37.21 54.88 8.93
N MET A 133 -37.96 54.02 8.23
CA MET A 133 -38.92 54.46 7.22
C MET A 133 -40.20 55.03 7.87
N PRO A 134 -40.77 56.11 7.30
CA PRO A 134 -42.02 56.68 7.80
C PRO A 134 -43.17 55.70 7.58
N LEU A 135 -43.79 55.27 8.68
CA LEU A 135 -45.08 54.59 8.68
C LEU A 135 -46.13 55.70 8.70
N GLY A 136 -46.82 55.92 7.57
CA GLY A 136 -47.83 56.98 7.48
C GLY A 136 -48.85 56.88 8.62
N ASP A 137 -49.26 58.03 9.17
CA ASP A 137 -50.27 58.10 10.23
C ASP A 137 -51.65 57.67 9.67
N GLU A 138 -52.33 56.73 10.33
CA GLU A 138 -53.80 56.58 10.21
C GLU A 138 -54.52 57.69 10.99
#